data_AF-A0A5J5JQ99-F1
#
_entry.id   AF-A0A5J5JQ99-F1
#
_cell.length_a   1.000
_cell.length_b   1.000
_cell.length_c   1.000
_cell.angle_alpha   90.00
_cell.angle_beta   90.00
_cell.angle_gamma   90.00
#
_symmetry.space_group_name_H-M   'P 1'
#
loop_
_entity.id
_entity.type
_entity.pdbx_description
1 polymer ?
#
loop_
_entity_poly.entity_id
_entity_poly.type
_entity_poly.pdbx_seq_one_letter_code
_entity_poly.pdbx_strand_id
1 'polypeptide(L)'
;MAAALGALGVATAGTAQAAAGCQVTYTVTNQWPGGFGTDVKVTNLGDPINGWKLTWSFTAGQTITQLWSGTYTQSGAQVTVSDAGYNASIPTGGSTNFGFNGSLSGSTNPVPTNFAVNGTACTGTVTSSPSASPSQSPSQSPSQSPSPSPSPSPSPSASPSPSPSPSPSPSATPSGPWPPSSTYSNPVLWDDLADIDIIRVGDTYYYSASTMHYSPGAPVLRSY
;
A
#
# COMPACT_ATOMS: atom_id res chain seq x y z
N MET A 1 3.57 -79.28 -12.21
CA MET A 1 2.98 -77.94 -11.96
C MET A 1 4.01 -76.91 -12.36
N ALA A 2 3.79 -76.15 -13.43
CA ALA A 2 4.63 -75.02 -13.80
C ALA A 2 3.85 -73.73 -13.49
N ALA A 3 4.37 -72.93 -12.56
CA ALA A 3 3.76 -71.67 -12.14
C ALA A 3 4.21 -70.55 -13.10
N ALA A 4 3.26 -69.95 -13.81
CA ALA A 4 3.49 -68.79 -14.66
C ALA A 4 3.46 -67.52 -13.80
N LEU A 5 4.56 -66.76 -13.82
CA LEU A 5 4.67 -65.43 -13.22
C LEU A 5 3.99 -64.41 -14.15
N GLY A 6 2.84 -63.89 -13.72
CA GLY A 6 2.16 -62.78 -14.38
C GLY A 6 2.81 -61.44 -14.00
N ALA A 7 3.36 -60.72 -14.97
CA ALA A 7 3.85 -59.36 -14.77
C ALA A 7 2.68 -58.37 -14.71
N LEU A 8 2.53 -57.68 -13.58
CA LEU A 8 1.63 -56.54 -13.41
C LEU A 8 2.22 -55.33 -14.16
N GLY A 9 1.58 -54.93 -15.26
CA GLY A 9 1.89 -53.67 -15.94
C GLY A 9 1.46 -52.49 -15.08
N VAL A 10 2.41 -51.68 -14.64
CA VAL A 10 2.13 -50.40 -13.98
C VAL A 10 1.70 -49.41 -15.06
N ALA A 11 0.42 -49.07 -15.10
CA ALA A 11 -0.07 -47.97 -15.91
C ALA A 11 0.46 -46.66 -15.33
N THR A 12 1.37 -45.99 -16.03
CA THR A 12 1.73 -44.61 -15.75
C THR A 12 0.53 -43.74 -16.11
N ALA A 13 -0.25 -43.34 -15.11
CA ALA A 13 -1.25 -42.29 -15.30
C ALA A 13 -0.50 -41.04 -15.78
N GLY A 14 -0.66 -40.71 -17.07
CA GLY A 14 -0.21 -39.43 -17.59
C GLY A 14 -0.82 -38.33 -16.71
N THR A 15 -0.03 -37.32 -16.35
CA THR A 15 -0.57 -36.12 -15.71
C THR A 15 -1.70 -35.64 -16.60
N ALA A 16 -2.95 -35.76 -16.16
CA ALA A 16 -4.06 -35.14 -16.86
C ALA A 16 -3.73 -33.65 -16.91
N GLN A 17 -3.33 -33.14 -18.08
CA GLN A 17 -3.30 -31.70 -18.30
C GLN A 17 -4.73 -31.24 -18.09
N ALA A 18 -5.02 -30.68 -16.92
CA ALA A 18 -6.28 -30.00 -16.67
C ALA A 18 -6.41 -28.96 -17.79
N ALA A 19 -7.44 -29.12 -18.63
CA ALA A 19 -7.79 -28.14 -19.64
C ALA A 19 -7.79 -26.76 -18.99
N ALA A 20 -7.28 -25.74 -19.69
CA ALA A 20 -7.23 -24.40 -19.15
C ALA A 20 -8.64 -23.95 -18.75
N GLY A 21 -8.97 -24.06 -17.46
CA GLY A 21 -10.37 -23.95 -17.03
C GLY A 21 -10.87 -22.51 -17.07
N CYS A 22 -9.97 -21.57 -16.77
CA CYS A 22 -10.28 -20.15 -16.68
C CYS A 22 -9.02 -19.29 -16.64
N GLN A 23 -9.21 -18.01 -16.94
CA GLN A 23 -8.29 -16.92 -16.65
C GLN A 23 -8.98 -15.94 -15.71
N VAL A 24 -8.26 -15.42 -14.72
CA VAL A 24 -8.77 -14.40 -13.79
C VAL A 24 -7.91 -13.15 -13.90
N THR A 25 -8.56 -12.00 -14.09
CA THR A 25 -7.92 -10.69 -13.94
C THR A 25 -8.43 -10.08 -12.65
N TYR A 26 -7.52 -9.80 -11.71
CA TYR A 26 -7.84 -9.18 -10.43
C TYR A 26 -7.22 -7.79 -10.43
N THR A 27 -8.06 -6.76 -10.40
CA THR A 27 -7.63 -5.37 -10.47
C THR A 27 -8.04 -4.65 -9.19
N VAL A 28 -7.06 -4.20 -8.41
CA VAL A 28 -7.33 -3.28 -7.31
C VAL A 28 -7.62 -1.93 -7.94
N THR A 29 -8.88 -1.48 -7.89
CA THR A 29 -9.35 -0.26 -8.57
C THR A 29 -9.05 1.00 -7.75
N ASN A 30 -9.06 0.88 -6.43
CA ASN A 30 -8.74 1.96 -5.50
C ASN A 30 -8.29 1.37 -4.15
N GLN A 31 -7.44 2.08 -3.41
CA GLN A 31 -7.05 1.69 -2.05
C GLN A 31 -6.98 2.93 -1.15
N TRP A 32 -7.38 2.76 0.11
CA TRP A 32 -7.41 3.80 1.15
C TRP A 32 -6.95 3.20 2.50
N PRO A 33 -6.70 4.04 3.52
CA PRO A 33 -6.36 3.52 4.85
C PRO A 33 -7.43 2.55 5.38
N GLY A 34 -7.05 1.29 5.56
CA GLY A 34 -7.92 0.23 6.08
C GLY A 34 -8.82 -0.46 5.05
N GLY A 35 -8.79 -0.10 3.76
CA GLY A 35 -9.63 -0.76 2.76
C GLY A 35 -9.24 -0.55 1.30
N PHE A 36 -9.94 -1.27 0.42
CA PHE A 36 -9.67 -1.29 -1.01
C PHE A 36 -10.92 -1.69 -1.81
N GLY A 37 -11.00 -1.23 -3.05
CA GLY A 37 -11.96 -1.67 -4.06
C GLY A 37 -11.28 -2.56 -5.09
N THR A 38 -12.00 -3.58 -5.59
CA THR A 38 -11.51 -4.53 -6.58
C THR A 38 -12.55 -4.80 -7.66
N ASP A 39 -12.11 -4.88 -8.91
CA ASP A 39 -12.84 -5.53 -10.01
C ASP A 39 -12.17 -6.86 -10.37
N VAL A 40 -12.97 -7.90 -10.54
CA VAL A 40 -12.53 -9.24 -10.91
C VAL A 40 -13.23 -9.67 -12.19
N LYS A 41 -12.43 -9.96 -13.21
CA LYS A 41 -12.89 -10.55 -14.47
C LYS A 41 -12.55 -12.03 -14.51
N VAL A 42 -13.54 -12.87 -14.77
CA VAL A 42 -13.36 -14.31 -15.00
C VAL A 42 -13.62 -14.59 -16.48
N THR A 43 -12.61 -15.06 -17.19
CA THR A 43 -12.72 -15.52 -18.59
C THR A 43 -12.76 -17.04 -18.61
N ASN A 44 -13.77 -17.62 -19.24
CA ASN A 44 -13.86 -19.06 -19.43
C ASN A 44 -12.99 -19.48 -20.63
N LEU A 45 -12.04 -20.39 -20.41
CA LEU A 45 -11.16 -20.92 -21.46
C LEU A 45 -11.48 -22.39 -21.81
N GLY A 46 -12.44 -23.00 -21.12
CA GLY A 46 -12.88 -24.38 -21.33
C GLY A 46 -14.33 -24.46 -21.81
N ASP A 47 -15.00 -25.55 -21.42
CA ASP A 47 -16.40 -25.79 -21.77
C ASP A 47 -17.34 -24.71 -21.21
N PRO A 48 -18.50 -24.45 -21.86
CA PRO A 48 -19.46 -23.45 -21.38
C PRO A 48 -19.89 -23.69 -19.93
N ILE A 49 -19.88 -22.63 -19.12
CA ILE A 49 -20.24 -22.68 -17.70
C ILE A 49 -21.67 -22.16 -17.52
N ASN A 50 -22.50 -22.88 -16.78
CA ASN A 50 -23.82 -22.44 -16.34
C ASN A 50 -23.90 -22.52 -14.81
N GLY A 51 -23.74 -21.37 -14.17
CA GLY A 51 -23.53 -21.26 -12.72
C GLY A 51 -22.05 -21.36 -12.39
N TRP A 52 -21.44 -20.24 -12.02
CA TRP A 52 -20.03 -20.16 -11.69
C TRP A 52 -19.84 -19.89 -10.21
N LYS A 53 -18.82 -20.53 -9.65
CA LYS A 53 -18.33 -20.33 -8.30
C LYS A 53 -16.82 -20.17 -8.33
N LEU A 54 -16.37 -18.94 -8.11
CA LEU A 54 -14.95 -18.60 -8.02
C LEU A 54 -14.49 -18.77 -6.57
N THR A 55 -13.33 -19.40 -6.38
CA THR A 55 -12.69 -19.55 -5.07
C THR A 55 -11.25 -19.09 -5.10
N TRP A 56 -10.80 -18.43 -4.04
CA TRP A 56 -9.39 -18.08 -3.82
C TRP A 56 -9.08 -17.94 -2.33
N SER A 57 -7.81 -17.71 -2.01
CA SER A 57 -7.37 -17.43 -0.64
C SER A 57 -6.64 -16.09 -0.58
N PHE A 58 -7.04 -15.23 0.35
CA PHE A 58 -6.26 -14.06 0.73
C PHE A 58 -5.01 -14.46 1.52
N THR A 59 -3.95 -13.64 1.44
CA THR A 59 -2.63 -13.97 2.03
C THR A 59 -2.19 -13.00 3.13
N ALA A 60 -2.90 -11.89 3.33
CA ALA A 60 -2.55 -10.86 4.32
C ALA A 60 -3.75 -10.40 5.16
N GLY A 61 -4.70 -11.31 5.43
CA GLY A 61 -5.83 -11.02 6.33
C GLY A 61 -6.89 -10.10 5.73
N GLN A 62 -6.94 -9.96 4.40
CA GLN A 62 -7.99 -9.19 3.76
C GLN A 62 -9.38 -9.81 4.00
N THR A 63 -10.40 -8.95 4.19
CA THR A 63 -11.78 -9.38 4.41
C THR A 63 -12.73 -8.65 3.49
N ILE A 64 -13.62 -9.35 2.78
CA ILE A 64 -14.64 -8.72 1.95
C ILE A 64 -15.72 -8.12 2.85
N THR A 65 -16.01 -6.84 2.61
CA THR A 65 -17.02 -6.06 3.37
C THR A 65 -18.31 -5.86 2.58
N GLN A 66 -18.22 -5.77 1.25
CA GLN A 66 -19.37 -5.64 0.35
C GLN A 66 -18.99 -6.19 -1.02
N LEU A 67 -19.91 -6.87 -1.69
CA LEU A 67 -19.72 -7.40 -3.05
C LEU A 67 -20.97 -7.12 -3.89
N TRP A 68 -20.76 -6.87 -5.18
CA TRP A 68 -21.81 -6.71 -6.17
C TRP A 68 -21.60 -7.66 -7.34
N SER A 69 -22.67 -7.92 -8.11
CA SER A 69 -22.66 -8.86 -9.24
C SER A 69 -22.27 -10.30 -8.89
N GLY A 70 -22.50 -10.68 -7.62
CA GLY A 70 -22.36 -12.04 -7.11
C GLY A 70 -22.84 -12.13 -5.66
N THR A 71 -22.73 -13.32 -5.09
CA THR A 71 -22.91 -13.57 -3.65
C THR A 71 -21.65 -14.21 -3.09
N TYR A 72 -21.29 -13.95 -1.83
CA TYR A 72 -20.03 -14.45 -1.29
C TYR A 72 -20.13 -15.05 0.10
N THR A 73 -19.23 -15.98 0.37
CA THR A 73 -18.89 -16.44 1.71
C THR A 73 -17.38 -16.33 1.90
N GLN A 74 -16.97 -15.96 3.11
CA GLN A 74 -15.57 -15.93 3.51
C GLN A 74 -15.39 -16.62 4.85
N SER A 75 -14.44 -17.55 4.93
CA SER A 75 -14.03 -18.22 6.17
C SER A 75 -12.52 -18.09 6.33
N GLY A 76 -12.11 -17.26 7.28
CA GLY A 76 -10.70 -16.86 7.42
C GLY A 76 -10.18 -16.27 6.10
N ALA A 77 -9.13 -16.89 5.56
CA ALA A 77 -8.53 -16.48 4.29
C ALA A 77 -9.31 -16.95 3.04
N GLN A 78 -10.13 -18.00 3.16
CA GLN A 78 -10.77 -18.64 2.01
C GLN A 78 -12.04 -17.90 1.61
N VAL A 79 -12.11 -17.50 0.34
CA VAL A 79 -13.25 -16.80 -0.23
C VAL A 79 -13.91 -17.68 -1.29
N THR A 80 -15.23 -17.64 -1.30
CA THR A 80 -16.08 -18.19 -2.35
C THR A 80 -17.01 -17.09 -2.85
N VAL A 81 -17.06 -16.85 -4.16
CA VAL A 81 -18.04 -15.99 -4.81
C VAL A 81 -18.82 -16.81 -5.83
N SER A 82 -20.14 -16.77 -5.75
CA SER A 82 -21.06 -17.36 -6.71
C SER A 82 -21.73 -16.28 -7.55
N ASP A 83 -22.24 -16.68 -8.72
CA ASP A 83 -22.99 -15.80 -9.61
C ASP A 83 -24.20 -15.12 -8.97
N ALA A 84 -24.68 -14.06 -9.62
CA ALA A 84 -25.89 -13.31 -9.25
C ALA A 84 -27.14 -13.78 -10.03
N GLY A 85 -27.12 -15.00 -10.59
CA GLY A 85 -28.16 -15.54 -11.45
C GLY A 85 -28.12 -14.99 -12.88
N TYR A 86 -28.20 -13.67 -13.04
CA TYR A 86 -28.26 -13.03 -14.36
C TYR A 86 -26.94 -13.15 -15.14
N ASN A 87 -25.81 -13.36 -14.45
CA ASN A 87 -24.48 -13.51 -15.03
C ASN A 87 -23.93 -14.94 -14.87
N ALA A 88 -24.80 -15.92 -14.63
CA ALA A 88 -24.42 -17.31 -14.38
C ALA A 88 -23.81 -18.01 -15.60
N SER A 89 -24.22 -17.62 -16.81
CA SER A 89 -23.78 -18.27 -18.05
C SER A 89 -22.52 -17.60 -18.60
N ILE A 90 -21.47 -18.38 -18.82
CA ILE A 90 -20.23 -17.93 -19.46
C ILE A 90 -19.89 -18.91 -20.59
N PRO A 91 -20.12 -18.54 -21.87
CA PRO A 91 -19.73 -19.39 -22.99
C PRO A 91 -18.21 -19.56 -23.05
N THR A 92 -17.72 -20.55 -23.80
CA THR A 92 -16.28 -20.70 -24.08
C THR A 92 -15.73 -19.41 -24.70
N GLY A 93 -14.63 -18.90 -24.16
CA GLY A 93 -14.04 -17.60 -24.52
C GLY A 93 -14.81 -16.38 -23.98
N GLY A 94 -15.98 -16.59 -23.37
CA GLY A 94 -16.78 -15.55 -22.73
C GLY A 94 -16.19 -15.09 -21.40
N SER A 95 -16.80 -14.05 -20.82
CA SER A 95 -16.36 -13.52 -19.52
C SER A 95 -17.52 -13.00 -18.69
N THR A 96 -17.32 -13.00 -17.38
CA THR A 96 -18.16 -12.30 -16.42
C THR A 96 -17.28 -11.42 -15.53
N ASN A 97 -17.88 -10.39 -14.95
CA ASN A 97 -17.24 -9.49 -14.02
C ASN A 97 -18.06 -9.36 -12.75
N PHE A 98 -17.35 -9.21 -11.62
CA PHE A 98 -17.92 -8.79 -10.35
C PHE A 98 -16.91 -7.91 -9.62
N GLY A 99 -17.36 -7.17 -8.61
CA GLY A 99 -16.47 -6.33 -7.83
C GLY A 99 -16.84 -6.32 -6.36
N PHE A 100 -15.89 -5.88 -5.54
CA PHE A 100 -16.07 -5.85 -4.10
C PHE A 100 -15.20 -4.80 -3.41
N ASN A 101 -15.63 -4.39 -2.23
CA ASN A 101 -14.82 -3.64 -1.28
C ASN A 101 -14.31 -4.59 -0.19
N GLY A 102 -13.03 -4.51 0.13
CA GLY A 102 -12.40 -5.25 1.21
C GLY A 102 -11.75 -4.34 2.25
N SER A 103 -11.57 -4.87 3.45
CA SER A 103 -10.74 -4.30 4.50
C SER A 103 -9.39 -5.02 4.59
N LEU A 104 -8.39 -4.31 5.10
CA LEU A 104 -7.03 -4.81 5.34
C LEU A 104 -6.52 -4.27 6.67
N SER A 105 -5.91 -5.14 7.49
CA SER A 105 -5.42 -4.79 8.83
C SER A 105 -3.97 -4.30 8.85
N GLY A 106 -3.21 -4.51 7.78
CA GLY A 106 -1.83 -4.04 7.60
C GLY A 106 -1.71 -3.07 6.43
N SER A 107 -0.51 -2.57 6.14
CA SER A 107 -0.26 -1.67 5.00
C SER A 107 -0.11 -2.39 3.65
N THR A 108 0.03 -3.71 3.66
CA THR A 108 0.27 -4.52 2.46
C THR A 108 -1.03 -5.17 1.95
N ASN A 109 -1.28 -5.07 0.65
CA ASN A 109 -2.42 -5.70 -0.02
C ASN A 109 -1.96 -6.63 -1.17
N PRO A 110 -1.38 -7.80 -0.86
CA PRO A 110 -0.96 -8.74 -1.88
C PRO A 110 -2.17 -9.32 -2.63
N VAL A 111 -2.07 -9.36 -3.95
CA VAL A 111 -3.10 -9.92 -4.82
C VAL A 111 -3.06 -11.46 -4.76
N PRO A 112 -4.19 -12.15 -4.59
CA PRO A 112 -4.25 -13.61 -4.64
C PRO A 112 -3.78 -14.15 -6.00
N THR A 113 -3.16 -15.33 -6.00
CA THR A 113 -2.68 -15.98 -7.23
C THR A 113 -3.35 -17.34 -7.48
N ASN A 114 -3.99 -17.92 -6.46
CA ASN A 114 -4.64 -19.22 -6.55
C ASN A 114 -6.15 -19.04 -6.72
N PHE A 115 -6.62 -19.10 -7.96
CA PHE A 115 -8.04 -19.04 -8.30
C PHE A 115 -8.52 -20.38 -8.87
N ALA A 116 -9.76 -20.74 -8.56
CA ALA A 116 -10.44 -21.87 -9.18
C ALA A 116 -11.91 -21.56 -9.44
N VAL A 117 -12.43 -21.97 -10.60
CA VAL A 117 -13.86 -21.88 -10.95
C VAL A 117 -14.46 -23.27 -10.90
N ASN A 118 -15.53 -23.44 -10.11
CA ASN A 118 -16.23 -24.71 -9.91
C ASN A 118 -15.29 -25.86 -9.49
N GLY A 119 -14.23 -25.54 -8.73
CA GLY A 119 -13.21 -26.49 -8.28
C GLY A 119 -12.08 -26.74 -9.30
N THR A 120 -12.18 -26.22 -10.52
CA THR A 120 -11.11 -26.30 -11.53
C THR A 120 -10.18 -25.11 -11.39
N ALA A 121 -8.89 -25.37 -11.16
CA ALA A 121 -7.89 -24.31 -11.04
C ALA A 121 -7.80 -23.49 -12.34
N CYS A 122 -7.75 -22.16 -12.20
CA CYS A 122 -7.50 -21.27 -13.32
C CYS A 122 -6.01 -21.33 -13.66
N THR A 123 -5.69 -21.97 -14.78
CA THR A 123 -4.32 -22.07 -15.31
C THR A 123 -4.04 -21.04 -16.40
N GLY A 124 -5.05 -20.26 -16.83
CA GLY A 124 -4.84 -19.05 -17.60
C GLY A 124 -4.06 -18.01 -16.79
N THR A 125 -3.41 -17.06 -17.46
CA THR A 125 -2.60 -16.04 -16.79
C THR A 125 -3.43 -15.26 -15.76
N VAL A 126 -3.12 -15.44 -14.48
CA VAL A 126 -3.69 -14.60 -13.43
C VAL A 126 -3.04 -13.22 -13.55
N THR A 127 -3.80 -12.26 -14.07
CA THR A 127 -3.29 -10.90 -14.27
C THR A 127 -3.67 -10.06 -13.07
N SER A 128 -2.67 -9.67 -12.30
CA SER A 128 -2.81 -8.80 -11.15
C SER A 128 -2.37 -7.39 -11.55
N SER A 129 -3.31 -6.45 -11.59
CA SER A 129 -2.97 -5.04 -11.85
C SER A 129 -3.21 -4.23 -10.57
N PRO A 130 -2.15 -3.71 -9.92
CA PRO A 130 -2.31 -2.74 -8.85
C PRO A 130 -2.65 -1.38 -9.49
N SER A 131 -3.94 -1.13 -9.74
CA SER A 131 -4.41 0.22 -10.11
C SER A 131 -4.84 0.98 -8.86
N ALA A 132 -4.09 0.88 -7.77
CA ALA A 132 -4.24 1.78 -6.63
C ALA A 132 -3.14 2.83 -6.73
N SER A 133 -3.48 4.01 -7.27
CA SER A 133 -2.76 5.23 -6.91
C SER A 133 -3.32 5.68 -5.56
N PRO A 134 -2.61 5.51 -4.43
CA PRO A 134 -3.14 5.90 -3.13
C PRO A 134 -3.11 7.43 -3.04
N SER A 135 -4.25 8.09 -3.25
CA SER A 135 -4.41 9.50 -2.89
C SER A 135 -4.97 9.60 -1.47
N GLN A 136 -4.19 9.27 -0.44
CA GLN A 136 -4.45 9.75 0.93
C GLN A 136 -3.13 9.90 1.68
N SER A 137 -2.62 11.13 1.79
CA SER A 137 -1.73 11.54 2.88
C SER A 137 -2.60 11.69 4.14
N PRO A 138 -2.41 10.87 5.20
CA PRO A 138 -3.18 11.03 6.42
C PRO A 138 -2.59 12.22 7.21
N SER A 139 -3.24 13.38 7.13
CA SER A 139 -2.98 14.49 8.07
C SER A 139 -3.66 14.20 9.41
N GLN A 140 -3.10 13.28 10.21
CA GLN A 140 -3.43 13.22 11.64
C GLN A 140 -2.45 14.10 12.41
N SER A 141 -2.85 15.34 12.66
CA SER A 141 -2.23 16.18 13.68
C SER A 141 -2.93 15.88 15.02
N PRO A 142 -2.28 15.21 16.00
CA PRO A 142 -2.82 15.13 17.34
C PRO A 142 -2.60 16.48 18.03
N SER A 143 -3.54 17.41 17.87
CA SER A 143 -3.54 18.64 18.67
C SER A 143 -4.13 18.37 20.04
N GLN A 144 -3.35 17.80 20.95
CA GLN A 144 -3.61 17.91 22.39
C GLN A 144 -2.77 19.04 22.96
N SER A 145 -3.36 20.24 22.99
CA SER A 145 -2.88 21.33 23.85
C SER A 145 -3.95 21.60 24.89
N PRO A 146 -3.76 21.20 26.17
CA PRO A 146 -4.64 21.64 27.24
C PRO A 146 -4.35 23.12 27.50
N SER A 147 -5.29 24.01 27.16
CA SER A 147 -5.23 25.43 27.52
C SER A 147 -6.18 25.67 28.69
N PRO A 148 -5.70 25.79 29.94
CA PRO A 148 -6.50 26.41 30.98
C PRO A 148 -6.28 27.93 30.97
N SER A 149 -7.40 28.63 31.13
CA SER A 149 -7.56 30.01 31.63
C SER A 149 -8.04 31.03 30.59
N PRO A 150 -9.16 31.69 30.90
CA PRO A 150 -9.04 33.12 31.18
C PRO A 150 -9.54 33.49 32.58
N SER A 151 -8.75 34.35 33.21
CA SER A 151 -9.07 35.15 34.40
C SER A 151 -10.05 36.28 34.06
N PRO A 152 -10.83 36.75 35.05
CA PRO A 152 -10.98 38.19 35.20
C PRO A 152 -10.56 38.69 36.59
N SER A 153 -9.78 39.77 36.57
CA SER A 153 -9.40 40.64 37.71
C SER A 153 -10.58 41.56 38.10
N PRO A 154 -10.62 42.16 39.31
CA PRO A 154 -9.87 43.41 39.52
C PRO A 154 -9.17 43.58 40.90
N SER A 155 -8.15 44.45 40.85
CA SER A 155 -7.33 45.16 41.86
C SER A 155 -8.09 45.81 43.04
N PRO A 156 -7.47 46.50 44.05
CA PRO A 156 -6.06 46.91 44.21
C PRO A 156 -5.46 46.83 45.65
N SER A 157 -4.13 46.91 45.78
CA SER A 157 -3.50 47.74 46.84
C SER A 157 -1.99 47.92 46.63
N ALA A 158 -1.46 48.96 47.26
CA ALA A 158 -0.36 49.80 46.79
C ALA A 158 1.04 49.49 47.34
N SER A 159 2.02 50.20 46.76
CA SER A 159 3.28 50.72 47.34
C SER A 159 4.59 49.94 47.05
N PRO A 160 5.78 50.57 47.20
CA PRO A 160 6.55 51.14 46.09
C PRO A 160 7.89 50.44 45.86
N SER A 161 8.45 50.58 44.65
CA SER A 161 9.73 49.98 44.25
C SER A 161 10.85 51.03 44.25
N PRO A 162 12.02 50.78 44.89
CA PRO A 162 13.25 51.50 44.62
C PRO A 162 14.17 50.74 43.64
N SER A 163 14.60 51.47 42.61
CA SER A 163 15.80 51.42 41.74
C SER A 163 16.56 50.10 41.42
N PRO A 164 17.03 49.89 40.17
CA PRO A 164 17.74 48.69 39.73
C PRO A 164 19.25 48.71 40.06
N SER A 165 19.79 47.51 40.32
CA SER A 165 21.23 47.24 40.46
C SER A 165 21.79 46.67 39.14
N PRO A 166 23.00 47.03 38.69
CA PRO A 166 23.56 46.58 37.41
C PRO A 166 24.15 45.16 37.49
N SER A 167 23.86 44.33 36.48
CA SER A 167 24.48 43.01 36.30
C SER A 167 25.76 43.12 35.45
N PRO A 168 26.86 42.41 35.80
CA PRO A 168 28.15 42.61 35.16
C PRO A 168 28.26 41.95 33.78
N SER A 169 28.92 42.68 32.89
CA SER A 169 29.38 42.23 31.57
C SER A 169 30.53 41.23 31.70
N PRO A 170 30.55 40.10 30.96
CA PRO A 170 31.79 39.39 30.69
C PRO A 170 32.51 40.00 29.48
N SER A 171 33.84 40.05 29.57
CA SER A 171 34.75 40.53 28.53
C SER A 171 35.69 39.41 28.08
N ALA A 172 36.05 39.46 26.79
CA ALA A 172 37.17 38.83 26.09
C ALA A 172 37.07 37.35 25.59
N THR A 173 37.01 37.23 24.26
CA THR A 173 37.56 36.17 23.37
C THR A 173 38.74 36.82 22.57
N PRO A 174 39.57 36.16 21.71
CA PRO A 174 39.73 34.74 21.31
C PRO A 174 41.22 34.25 21.14
N SER A 175 41.45 32.94 20.88
CA SER A 175 42.57 32.33 20.07
C SER A 175 42.77 30.83 20.40
N GLY A 176 42.59 29.83 19.53
CA GLY A 176 41.98 29.80 18.20
C GLY A 176 41.05 28.58 18.11
N PRO A 177 39.84 28.67 18.67
CA PRO A 177 38.85 27.61 18.64
C PRO A 177 38.09 27.64 17.32
N TRP A 178 37.30 26.59 17.04
CA TRP A 178 36.31 26.52 15.97
C TRP A 178 35.72 27.89 15.61
N PRO A 179 35.48 28.18 14.31
CA PRO A 179 34.87 29.44 13.91
C PRO A 179 33.67 29.70 14.82
N PRO A 180 33.46 30.96 15.26
CA PRO A 180 32.39 31.27 16.20
C PRO A 180 31.13 30.57 15.71
N SER A 181 30.39 29.93 16.63
CA SER A 181 29.12 29.28 16.31
C SER A 181 28.26 30.28 15.56
N SER A 182 28.30 30.21 14.23
CA SER A 182 27.51 31.05 13.38
C SER A 182 26.12 30.49 13.51
N THR A 183 25.19 31.33 13.95
CA THR A 183 23.77 31.01 13.83
C THR A 183 23.49 30.90 12.34
N TYR A 184 23.47 29.68 11.84
CA TYR A 184 23.13 29.40 10.46
C TYR A 184 21.60 29.33 10.40
N SER A 185 20.98 30.28 9.71
CA SER A 185 19.64 30.05 9.19
C SER A 185 19.78 29.16 7.98
N ASN A 186 19.59 27.85 8.17
CA ASN A 186 19.43 26.96 7.04
C ASN A 186 18.18 27.40 6.26
N PRO A 187 18.28 27.64 4.94
CA PRO A 187 17.09 27.86 4.15
C PRO A 187 16.22 26.61 4.21
N VAL A 188 14.91 26.80 4.36
CA VAL A 188 13.96 25.71 4.16
C VAL A 188 13.87 25.48 2.66
N LEU A 189 14.46 24.38 2.19
CA LEU A 189 14.32 23.92 0.82
C LEU A 189 13.03 23.12 0.72
N TRP A 190 12.05 23.67 0.00
CA TRP A 190 10.81 22.99 -0.34
C TRP A 190 11.01 22.27 -1.66
N ASP A 191 11.44 21.00 -1.59
CA ASP A 191 11.54 20.13 -2.75
C ASP A 191 10.97 18.75 -2.41
N ASP A 192 10.39 18.08 -3.39
CA ASP A 192 9.76 16.76 -3.25
C ASP A 192 10.71 15.64 -3.70
N LEU A 193 12.02 15.89 -3.55
CA LEU A 193 13.07 14.96 -3.96
C LEU A 193 13.46 14.07 -2.78
N ALA A 194 13.51 12.77 -3.00
CA ALA A 194 13.88 11.80 -1.99
C ALA A 194 15.41 11.66 -1.89
N ASP A 195 15.89 11.26 -0.71
CA ASP A 195 17.31 10.95 -0.48
C ASP A 195 18.25 12.13 -0.79
N ILE A 196 18.01 13.27 -0.12
CA ILE A 196 18.77 14.51 -0.35
C ILE A 196 20.12 14.46 0.38
N ASP A 197 21.20 14.54 -0.38
CA ASP A 197 22.53 14.83 0.11
C ASP A 197 22.89 16.29 -0.18
N ILE A 198 23.33 17.03 0.85
CA ILE A 198 23.73 18.44 0.73
C ILE A 198 25.20 18.60 1.11
N ILE A 199 25.98 19.18 0.20
CA ILE A 199 27.37 19.55 0.46
C ILE A 199 27.57 21.05 0.23
N ARG A 200 28.42 21.67 1.06
CA ARG A 200 28.79 23.09 0.95
C ARG A 200 30.23 23.22 0.45
N VAL A 201 30.43 24.00 -0.61
CA VAL A 201 31.76 24.33 -1.16
C VAL A 201 31.87 25.86 -1.24
N GLY A 202 32.68 26.45 -0.34
CA GLY A 202 32.71 27.91 -0.17
C GLY A 202 31.36 28.44 0.30
N ASP A 203 30.80 29.42 -0.40
CA ASP A 203 29.45 29.95 -0.17
C ASP A 203 28.37 29.30 -1.04
N THR A 204 28.73 28.26 -1.82
CA THR A 204 27.78 27.55 -2.68
C THR A 204 27.32 26.25 -2.03
N TYR A 205 26.02 26.01 -2.06
CA TYR A 205 25.41 24.73 -1.71
C TYR A 205 25.14 23.91 -2.97
N TYR A 206 25.53 22.65 -2.93
CA TYR A 206 25.16 21.64 -3.91
C TYR A 206 24.28 20.62 -3.23
N TYR A 207 23.20 20.22 -3.89
CA TYR A 207 22.45 19.05 -3.47
C TYR A 207 22.26 18.07 -4.62
N SER A 208 22.29 16.79 -4.26
CA SER A 208 21.86 15.69 -5.10
C SER A 208 20.67 15.02 -4.47
N ALA A 209 19.74 14.55 -5.29
CA ALA A 209 18.66 13.71 -4.80
C ALA A 209 18.22 12.71 -5.87
N SER A 210 17.58 11.66 -5.40
CA SER A 210 17.15 10.55 -6.22
C SER A 210 15.83 10.88 -6.91
N THR A 211 15.82 10.88 -8.25
CA THR A 211 14.56 10.92 -9.00
C THR A 211 14.04 9.48 -9.13
N MET A 212 12.97 9.13 -8.40
CA MET A 212 12.36 7.80 -8.50
C MET A 212 11.61 7.57 -9.84
N HIS A 213 11.62 8.56 -10.74
CA HIS A 213 11.13 8.45 -12.10
C HIS A 213 12.28 8.04 -13.02
N TYR A 214 12.12 6.94 -13.76
CA TYR A 214 13.04 6.44 -14.78
C TYR A 214 13.80 7.56 -15.54
N SER A 215 15.08 7.77 -15.21
CA SER A 215 16.08 8.45 -16.05
C SER A 215 17.48 8.28 -15.44
N PRO A 216 18.53 7.98 -16.24
CA PRO A 216 19.90 7.93 -15.75
C PRO A 216 20.42 9.37 -15.58
N GLY A 217 20.24 9.95 -14.39
CA GLY A 217 20.82 11.25 -14.07
C GLY A 217 20.41 11.74 -12.70
N ALA A 218 21.39 11.93 -11.81
CA ALA A 218 21.17 12.62 -10.53
C ALA A 218 21.17 14.14 -10.80
N PRO A 219 20.06 14.85 -10.58
CA PRO A 219 20.06 16.31 -10.69
C PRO A 219 20.99 16.89 -9.62
N VAL A 220 21.90 17.77 -10.05
CA VAL A 220 22.76 18.56 -9.16
C VAL A 220 22.30 20.01 -9.24
N LEU A 221 21.83 20.53 -8.12
CA LEU A 221 21.26 21.86 -8.03
C LEU A 221 22.18 22.75 -7.20
N ARG A 222 22.36 24.00 -7.64
CA ARG A 222 23.35 24.94 -7.12
C ARG A 222 22.64 26.20 -6.58
N SER A 223 22.96 26.62 -5.38
CA SER A 223 22.50 27.91 -4.85
C SER A 223 23.13 29.08 -5.63
N TYR A 224 22.30 30.03 -6.07
CA TYR A 224 22.74 31.32 -6.65
C TYR A 224 22.66 32.43 -5.61
#